data_AF-A0AA41QEM6-F1
#
_entry.id   AF-A0AA41QEM6-F1
#
_cell.length_a   1.000
_cell.length_b   1.000
_cell.length_c   1.000
_cell.angle_alpha   90.00
_cell.angle_beta   90.00
_cell.angle_gamma   90.00
#
_symmetry.space_group_name_H-M   'P 1'
#
loop_
_entity.id
_entity.type
_entity.pdbx_description
1 polymer ?
#
loop_
_entity_poly.entity_id
_entity_poly.type
_entity_poly.pdbx_seq_one_letter_code
_entity_poly.pdbx_strand_id
1 'polypeptide(L)'
;MTAVAPPAALVEQVRAPVEEWHPRLHPVSVRVRLDGTGPELSSCEVWTGDADTVWARRADLVAAAGHTMLDLERALVAAGYVYDLTPDGRPKYRFDANDRRYTLDITRPW
;
A
#
# COMPACT_ATOMS: atom_id res chain seq x y z
N MET A 1 -18.12 -17.46 -1.17
CA MET A 1 -17.90 -16.11 -0.59
C MET A 1 -17.80 -15.15 -1.76
N THR A 2 -18.77 -14.24 -1.91
CA THR A 2 -18.79 -13.27 -3.00
C THR A 2 -17.60 -12.34 -2.81
N ALA A 3 -16.66 -12.33 -3.77
CA ALA A 3 -15.54 -11.41 -3.73
C ALA A 3 -16.09 -9.99 -3.80
N VAL A 4 -16.03 -9.25 -2.70
CA VAL A 4 -16.37 -7.83 -2.68
C VAL A 4 -15.30 -7.11 -3.48
N ALA A 5 -15.72 -6.41 -4.53
CA ALA A 5 -14.83 -5.62 -5.36
C ALA A 5 -14.14 -4.54 -4.52
N PRO A 6 -12.86 -4.23 -4.76
CA PRO A 6 -12.18 -3.16 -4.02
C PRO A 6 -12.86 -1.80 -4.25
N PRO A 7 -12.79 -0.88 -3.28
CA PRO A 7 -13.35 0.46 -3.43
C PRO A 7 -12.74 1.17 -4.64
N ALA A 8 -13.58 1.55 -5.62
CA ALA A 8 -13.10 2.12 -6.89
C ALA A 8 -12.26 3.39 -6.70
N ALA A 9 -12.64 4.26 -5.77
CA ALA A 9 -11.88 5.47 -5.44
C ALA A 9 -10.48 5.15 -4.92
N LEU A 10 -10.32 4.08 -4.14
CA LEU A 10 -9.03 3.63 -3.64
C LEU A 10 -8.17 3.06 -4.77
N VAL A 11 -8.76 2.29 -5.68
CA VAL A 11 -8.05 1.78 -6.87
C VAL A 11 -7.52 2.91 -7.73
N GLU A 12 -8.36 3.91 -8.03
CA GLU A 12 -7.99 5.07 -8.84
C GLU A 12 -6.90 5.91 -8.16
N GLN A 13 -7.01 6.14 -6.85
CA GLN A 13 -5.99 6.89 -6.11
C GLN A 13 -4.67 6.12 -5.96
N VAL A 14 -4.69 4.79 -6.00
CA VAL A 14 -3.46 3.99 -6.08
C VAL A 14 -2.86 4.08 -7.48
N ARG A 15 -3.66 4.16 -8.55
CA ARG A 15 -3.16 4.25 -9.94
C ARG A 15 -2.56 5.61 -10.28
N ALA A 16 -3.23 6.70 -9.92
CA ALA A 16 -2.87 8.04 -10.38
C ALA A 16 -1.45 8.52 -9.99
N PRO A 17 -1.00 8.38 -8.73
CA PRO A 17 0.34 8.81 -8.33
C PRO A 17 1.44 7.93 -8.95
N VAL A 18 1.06 6.73 -9.35
CA VAL A 18 1.99 5.68 -9.78
C VAL A 18 2.34 5.81 -11.24
N GLU A 19 1.40 6.26 -12.07
CA GLU A 19 1.68 6.62 -13.46
C GLU A 19 2.62 7.84 -13.52
N GLU A 20 2.54 8.74 -12.56
CA GLU A 20 3.41 9.91 -12.44
C GLU A 20 4.81 9.55 -11.89
N TRP A 21 4.91 8.58 -10.97
CA TRP A 21 6.18 8.22 -10.32
C TRP A 21 6.87 7.00 -10.92
N HIS A 22 6.30 6.39 -11.95
CA HIS A 22 6.99 5.42 -12.79
C HIS A 22 7.86 6.15 -13.81
N PRO A 23 9.19 6.02 -13.67
CA PRO A 23 9.85 5.12 -14.61
C PRO A 23 10.98 4.29 -13.97
N ARG A 24 10.76 2.97 -13.88
CA ARG A 24 11.78 1.90 -13.86
C ARG A 24 12.80 1.78 -12.70
N LEU A 25 12.89 2.68 -11.71
CA LEU A 25 14.14 2.78 -10.91
C LEU A 25 14.06 2.74 -9.37
N HIS A 26 12.88 2.74 -8.74
CA HIS A 26 12.78 2.98 -7.28
C HIS A 26 11.84 2.00 -6.55
N PRO A 27 12.23 1.39 -5.41
CA PRO A 27 11.32 0.64 -4.56
C PRO A 27 10.16 1.53 -4.09
N VAL A 28 8.95 1.00 -4.14
CA VAL A 28 7.72 1.66 -3.71
C VAL A 28 7.16 0.92 -2.50
N SER A 29 6.67 1.66 -1.52
CA SER A 29 5.97 1.08 -0.37
C SER A 29 4.72 1.88 -0.04
N VAL A 30 3.70 1.18 0.46
CA VAL A 30 2.61 1.82 1.18
C VAL A 30 2.87 1.70 2.68
N ARG A 31 2.66 2.80 3.40
CA ARG A 31 2.71 2.83 4.86
C ARG A 31 1.32 3.11 5.39
N VAL A 32 0.83 2.26 6.28
CA VAL A 32 -0.50 2.36 6.86
C VAL A 32 -0.46 2.48 8.38
N ARG A 33 -1.43 3.20 8.91
CA ARG A 33 -1.78 3.19 10.33
C ARG A 33 -3.21 2.69 10.48
N LEU A 34 -3.45 1.92 11.54
CA LEU A 34 -4.79 1.47 11.91
C LEU A 34 -5.47 2.50 12.81
N ASP A 35 -6.80 2.50 12.83
CA ASP A 35 -7.57 3.24 13.81
C ASP A 35 -7.75 2.41 15.10
N GLY A 36 -7.13 2.89 16.18
CA GLY A 36 -7.12 2.22 17.47
C GLY A 36 -6.57 0.78 17.40
N THR A 37 -7.43 -0.19 17.72
CA THR A 37 -7.17 -1.64 17.62
C THR A 37 -8.04 -2.32 16.56
N GLY A 38 -8.80 -1.53 15.79
CA GLY A 38 -9.68 -2.02 14.75
C GLY A 38 -8.93 -2.41 13.47
N PRO A 39 -9.62 -3.06 12.51
CA PRO A 39 -9.04 -3.43 11.22
C PRO A 39 -9.00 -2.25 10.23
N GLU A 40 -9.60 -1.12 10.58
CA GLU A 40 -9.75 0.05 9.73
C GLU A 40 -8.46 0.87 9.69
N LEU A 41 -8.17 1.43 8.53
CA LEU A 41 -7.04 2.33 8.32
C LEU A 41 -7.43 3.74 8.79
N SER A 42 -6.57 4.34 9.61
CA SER A 42 -6.63 5.77 9.93
C SER A 42 -5.88 6.61 8.89
N SER A 43 -4.81 6.06 8.30
CA SER A 43 -4.07 6.72 7.22
C SER A 43 -3.36 5.71 6.33
N CYS A 44 -3.14 6.09 5.08
CA CYS A 44 -2.28 5.38 4.14
C CYS A 44 -1.46 6.37 3.32
N GLU A 45 -0.17 6.10 3.17
CA GLU A 45 0.81 6.97 2.52
C GLU A 45 1.60 6.15 1.49
N VAL A 46 1.95 6.75 0.36
CA VAL A 46 2.87 6.14 -0.62
C VAL A 46 4.25 6.74 -0.47
N TRP A 47 5.26 5.88 -0.47
CA TRP A 47 6.66 6.22 -0.30
C TRP A 47 7.49 5.61 -1.42
N THR A 48 8.53 6.31 -1.85
CA THR A 48 9.53 5.81 -2.81
C THR A 48 10.92 5.96 -2.22
N GLY A 49 11.79 4.97 -2.41
CA GLY A 49 13.21 5.05 -2.06
C GLY A 49 14.10 5.17 -3.29
N ASP A 50 15.25 5.83 -3.17
CA ASP A 50 16.36 5.58 -4.10
C ASP A 50 17.13 4.31 -3.72
N ALA A 51 17.95 3.80 -4.65
CA ALA A 51 18.74 2.59 -4.45
C ALA A 51 19.68 2.68 -3.23
N ASP A 52 19.93 3.91 -2.73
CA ASP A 52 20.91 4.24 -1.70
C ASP A 52 20.28 4.80 -0.40
N THR A 53 19.05 4.37 -0.05
CA THR A 53 18.41 4.42 1.28
C THR A 53 17.57 5.65 1.68
N VAL A 54 17.37 6.65 0.84
CA VAL A 54 16.51 7.79 1.20
C VAL A 54 15.06 7.53 0.80
N TRP A 55 14.22 7.24 1.81
CA TRP A 55 12.77 7.12 1.63
C TRP A 55 12.10 8.49 1.67
N ALA A 56 11.39 8.85 0.60
CA ALA A 56 10.59 10.07 0.50
C ALA A 56 9.09 9.74 0.44
N ARG A 57 8.29 10.43 1.26
CA ARG A 57 6.82 10.41 1.15
C ARG A 57 6.41 11.11 -0.13
N ARG A 58 5.48 10.53 -0.87
CA ARG A 58 5.06 11.03 -2.18
C ARG A 58 3.61 11.49 -2.21
N ALA A 59 2.67 10.73 -1.66
CA ALA A 59 1.31 11.21 -1.45
C ALA A 59 0.59 10.47 -0.33
N ASP A 60 -0.59 10.99 -0.01
CA ASP A 60 -1.57 10.39 0.88
C ASP A 60 -2.68 9.73 0.08
N LEU A 61 -2.96 8.47 0.41
CA LEU A 61 -4.13 7.76 -0.09
C LEU A 61 -5.31 8.05 0.83
N VAL A 62 -5.84 9.27 0.75
CA VAL A 62 -6.95 9.72 1.62
C VAL A 62 -8.19 8.83 1.50
N ALA A 63 -8.42 8.22 0.33
CA ALA A 63 -9.50 7.27 0.09
C ALA A 63 -9.30 5.93 0.78
N ALA A 64 -8.17 5.70 1.47
CA ALA A 64 -7.93 4.49 2.25
C ALA A 64 -8.50 4.58 3.67
N ALA A 65 -8.71 5.80 4.20
CA ALA A 65 -9.23 5.97 5.55
C ALA A 65 -10.64 5.36 5.69
N GLY A 66 -10.88 4.61 6.76
CA GLY A 66 -12.13 3.89 6.99
C GLY A 66 -12.29 2.58 6.20
N HIS A 67 -11.29 2.21 5.38
CA HIS A 67 -11.22 0.88 4.74
C HIS A 67 -10.28 -0.05 5.50
N THR A 68 -10.29 -1.33 5.18
CA THR A 68 -9.41 -2.32 5.83
C THR A 68 -8.10 -2.52 5.07
N MET A 69 -7.10 -3.15 5.71
CA MET A 69 -5.89 -3.61 5.03
C MET A 69 -6.22 -4.54 3.84
N LEU A 70 -7.23 -5.40 3.98
CA LEU A 70 -7.68 -6.28 2.90
C LEU A 70 -8.25 -5.51 1.69
N ASP A 71 -8.99 -4.42 1.94
CA ASP A 71 -9.50 -3.58 0.86
C ASP A 71 -8.37 -2.87 0.12
N LEU A 72 -7.35 -2.41 0.86
CA LEU A 72 -6.14 -1.83 0.28
C LEU A 72 -5.36 -2.87 -0.55
N GLU A 73 -5.16 -4.07 -0.04
CA GLU A 73 -4.51 -5.17 -0.76
C GLU A 73 -5.22 -5.47 -2.08
N ARG A 74 -6.55 -5.60 -2.06
CA ARG A 74 -7.35 -5.79 -3.27
C ARG A 74 -7.23 -4.61 -4.23
N ALA A 75 -7.18 -3.39 -3.71
CA ALA A 75 -7.03 -2.20 -4.53
C ALA A 75 -5.65 -2.12 -5.19
N LEU A 76 -4.58 -2.48 -4.47
CA LEU A 76 -3.22 -2.60 -5.00
C LEU A 76 -3.17 -3.61 -6.16
N VAL A 77 -3.70 -4.82 -5.95
CA VAL A 77 -3.75 -5.85 -6.99
C VAL A 77 -4.56 -5.38 -8.20
N ALA A 78 -5.73 -4.77 -7.99
CA ALA A 78 -6.56 -4.21 -9.06
C ALA A 78 -5.90 -3.03 -9.80
N ALA A 79 -4.97 -2.31 -9.13
CA ALA A 79 -4.13 -1.28 -9.72
C ALA A 79 -2.92 -1.83 -10.48
N GLY A 80 -2.74 -3.15 -10.52
CA GLY A 80 -1.65 -3.81 -11.23
C GLY A 80 -0.37 -3.96 -10.41
N TYR A 81 -0.48 -3.93 -9.08
CA TYR A 81 0.65 -4.17 -8.19
C TYR A 81 0.72 -5.59 -7.69
N VAL A 82 1.94 -6.02 -7.39
CA VAL A 82 2.25 -7.24 -6.63
C VAL A 82 3.10 -6.87 -5.43
N TYR A 83 3.10 -7.75 -4.43
CA TYR A 83 3.87 -7.61 -3.21
C TYR A 83 4.32 -9.00 -2.76
N ASP A 84 5.38 -9.02 -1.96
CA ASP A 84 5.89 -10.27 -1.41
C ASP A 84 4.90 -10.89 -0.43
N LEU A 85 4.85 -12.22 -0.46
CA LEU A 85 4.10 -13.02 0.50
C LEU A 85 5.06 -13.69 1.49
N THR A 86 4.58 -13.93 2.69
CA THR A 86 5.20 -14.83 3.67
C THR A 86 5.05 -16.29 3.22
N PRO A 87 5.80 -17.25 3.80
CA PRO A 87 5.67 -18.67 3.45
C PRO A 87 4.27 -19.26 3.65
N ASP A 88 3.47 -18.68 4.56
CA ASP A 88 2.07 -19.04 4.80
C ASP A 88 1.06 -18.29 3.90
N GLY A 89 1.55 -17.55 2.89
CA GLY A 89 0.75 -16.93 1.85
C GLY A 89 0.11 -15.59 2.23
N ARG A 90 0.57 -14.93 3.31
CA ARG A 90 0.05 -13.63 3.74
C ARG A 90 0.90 -12.49 3.19
N PRO A 91 0.34 -11.29 2.98
CA PRO A 91 1.14 -10.12 2.62
C PRO A 91 2.24 -9.85 3.64
N LYS A 92 3.46 -9.62 3.16
CA LYS A 92 4.65 -9.44 3.99
C LYS A 92 4.76 -8.02 4.54
N TYR A 93 3.83 -7.64 5.42
CA TYR A 93 3.89 -6.37 6.13
C TYR A 93 5.03 -6.34 7.14
N ARG A 94 5.79 -5.23 7.15
CA ARG A 94 6.76 -4.90 8.19
C ARG A 94 6.11 -3.96 9.21
N PHE A 95 6.12 -4.33 10.48
CA PHE A 95 5.59 -3.50 11.56
C PHE A 95 6.71 -2.71 12.24
N ASP A 96 6.58 -1.39 12.30
CA ASP A 96 7.42 -0.51 13.11
C ASP A 96 6.67 -0.16 14.40
N ALA A 97 7.20 -0.65 15.53
CA ALA A 97 6.62 -0.43 16.85
C ALA A 97 6.78 1.02 17.35
N ASN A 98 7.82 1.75 16.91
CA ASN A 98 8.08 3.11 17.35
C ASN A 98 7.03 4.08 16.79
N ASP A 99 6.62 3.85 15.54
CA ASP A 99 5.69 4.72 14.81
C ASP A 99 4.29 4.08 14.64
N ARG A 100 4.11 2.87 15.18
CA ARG A 100 2.90 2.03 15.07
C ARG A 100 2.38 1.95 13.64
N ARG A 101 3.29 1.71 12.70
CA ARG A 101 3.02 1.69 11.25
C ARG A 101 3.29 0.32 10.66
N TYR A 102 2.47 -0.07 9.68
CA TYR A 102 2.73 -1.22 8.84
C TYR A 102 3.19 -0.75 7.47
N THR A 103 4.25 -1.36 6.95
CA THR A 103 4.81 -1.05 5.63
C THR A 103 4.71 -2.27 4.73
N LEU A 104 4.17 -2.10 3.54
CA LEU A 104 4.14 -3.12 2.50
C LEU A 104 4.88 -2.60 1.27
N ASP A 105 5.89 -3.35 0.86
CA ASP A 105 6.66 -3.07 -0.35
C ASP A 105 5.89 -3.62 -1.55
N ILE A 106 5.74 -2.81 -2.61
CA ILE A 106 4.94 -3.13 -3.80
C ILE A 106 5.77 -2.92 -5.07
N THR A 107 5.49 -3.72 -6.10
CA THR A 107 6.15 -3.65 -7.41
C THR A 107 5.14 -3.89 -8.53
N ARG A 108 5.37 -3.39 -9.74
CA ARG A 108 4.55 -3.75 -10.91
C ARG A 108 5.14 -4.99 -11.60
N PRO A 109 4.37 -6.06 -11.84
CA PRO A 109 4.80 -7.14 -12.71
C PRO A 109 4.89 -6.62 -14.15
N TRP A 110 5.97 -7.02 -14.83
CA TRP A 110 6.36 -6.62 -16.18
C TRP A 110 5.36 -7.04 -17.25
#